data_AF-A0A9E3LLH6-F1
#
_entry.id   AF-A0A9E3LLH6-F1
#
_cell.length_a   1.000
_cell.length_b   1.000
_cell.length_c   1.000
_cell.angle_alpha   90.00
_cell.angle_beta   90.00
_cell.angle_gamma   90.00
#
_symmetry.space_group_name_H-M   'P 1'
#
loop_
_entity.id
_entity.type
_entity.pdbx_description
1 polymer ?
#
loop_
_entity_poly.entity_id
_entity_poly.type
_entity_poly.pdbx_seq_one_letter_code
_entity_poly.pdbx_strand_id
1 'polypeptide(L)'
;MTTAAPHAATRLLTILLAALVVSATLAVAPAQAAARTRTTPELEAEAIVLALHHEARKDPSRFGYALPAVAPVTGWTDIRDVARSWSDRQAAELRMFHNPDFSKQLCCWSTVGENVAFITMSNLDDATVDAASRRIFQAWMDSPGHRDNILSGTYDQMGLGISITPSGSGYAMYLTANFRKVTGTAPGTSYGAPAAAPAPYDTAACPEGSFPRVVFGDTASGTHAGAIDCMTWWGVITTTDAVDGIFGQSDLANRGFMAAVIDRLASAAGEPLPAATRDHFDDDDGHRYEAAINRVVSAGIAGGFTDGTFRPNANLSRAQMATFLANTYRDWFELGDPALSDHFGDDDGNVHEERINLVAQVGIARGTAAGQFSPGSNLSRGQLASFAARTADILVGAGVPLPS
;
A
#
# COMPACT_ATOMS: atom_id res chain seq x y z
N MET A 1 32.31 -69.56 49.96
CA MET A 1 30.84 -69.55 50.10
C MET A 1 30.30 -69.10 48.75
N THR A 2 29.93 -70.06 47.91
CA THR A 2 28.54 -70.35 47.46
C THR A 2 28.08 -69.38 46.35
N THR A 3 27.55 -69.76 45.19
CA THR A 3 27.05 -71.02 44.63
C THR A 3 26.72 -70.78 43.15
N ALA A 4 26.62 -71.86 42.38
CA ALA A 4 26.35 -71.92 40.95
C ALA A 4 24.93 -71.50 40.51
N ALA A 5 24.77 -71.39 39.18
CA ALA A 5 23.60 -71.06 38.35
C ALA A 5 22.31 -71.89 38.63
N PRO A 6 21.17 -71.56 37.99
CA PRO A 6 20.80 -72.34 36.80
C PRO A 6 19.99 -71.63 35.70
N HIS A 7 19.86 -72.32 34.57
CA HIS A 7 19.03 -72.06 33.39
C HIS A 7 17.52 -72.06 33.65
N ALA A 8 16.76 -71.31 32.85
CA ALA A 8 15.40 -71.66 32.44
C ALA A 8 15.04 -71.06 31.08
N ALA A 9 14.63 -71.94 30.15
CA ALA A 9 14.15 -71.64 28.80
C ALA A 9 12.66 -71.32 28.82
N THR A 10 12.15 -70.40 28.00
CA THR A 10 10.74 -70.46 27.53
C THR A 10 10.45 -69.66 26.24
N ARG A 11 10.06 -70.41 25.20
CA ARG A 11 9.08 -70.15 24.12
C ARG A 11 9.28 -68.98 23.13
N LEU A 12 9.66 -69.36 21.90
CA LEU A 12 9.34 -68.63 20.67
C LEU A 12 7.82 -68.52 20.51
N LEU A 13 7.32 -67.30 20.31
CA LEU A 13 5.98 -67.01 19.80
C LEU A 13 6.13 -66.47 18.38
N THR A 14 5.86 -67.30 17.38
CA THR A 14 5.81 -66.92 15.98
C THR A 14 4.51 -66.18 15.71
N ILE A 15 4.54 -64.85 15.65
CA ILE A 15 3.43 -64.04 15.15
C ILE A 15 3.70 -63.81 13.66
N LEU A 16 2.93 -64.50 12.80
CA LEU A 16 2.81 -64.13 11.38
C LEU A 16 2.05 -62.79 11.31
N LEU A 17 2.76 -61.70 11.07
CA LEU A 17 2.15 -60.48 10.55
C LEU A 17 2.22 -60.53 9.02
N ALA A 18 1.08 -60.77 8.38
CA ALA A 18 0.93 -60.55 6.95
C ALA A 18 1.01 -59.04 6.70
N ALA A 19 2.17 -58.56 6.25
CA ALA A 19 2.33 -57.19 5.79
C ALA A 19 1.64 -57.04 4.43
N LEU A 20 0.43 -56.49 4.44
CA LEU A 20 -0.24 -56.01 3.25
C LEU A 20 0.53 -54.76 2.76
N VAL A 21 1.39 -54.93 1.76
CA VAL A 21 2.04 -53.79 1.09
C VAL A 21 1.00 -53.13 0.20
N VAL A 22 0.25 -52.19 0.76
CA VAL A 22 -0.47 -51.20 -0.03
C VAL A 22 0.57 -50.16 -0.45
N SER A 23 1.10 -50.32 -1.67
CA SER A 23 1.90 -49.29 -2.32
C SER A 23 0.98 -48.11 -2.68
N ALA A 24 0.61 -47.31 -1.68
CA ALA A 24 0.13 -45.97 -1.93
C ALA A 24 1.35 -45.13 -2.31
N THR A 25 1.58 -44.97 -3.61
CA THR A 25 2.35 -43.82 -4.10
C THR A 25 1.54 -42.58 -3.75
N LEU A 26 1.74 -42.07 -2.53
CA LEU A 26 1.37 -40.70 -2.22
C LEU A 26 2.19 -39.84 -3.16
N ALA A 27 1.54 -39.32 -4.20
CA ALA A 27 2.04 -38.16 -4.91
C ALA A 27 2.10 -37.04 -3.87
N VAL A 28 3.27 -36.88 -3.24
CA VAL A 28 3.56 -35.70 -2.44
C VAL A 28 3.56 -34.56 -3.44
N ALA A 29 2.45 -33.82 -3.51
CA ALA A 29 2.44 -32.53 -4.16
C ALA A 29 3.64 -31.75 -3.61
N PRO A 30 4.48 -31.12 -4.46
CA PRO A 30 5.61 -30.36 -3.97
C PRO A 30 5.08 -29.38 -2.93
N ALA A 31 5.66 -29.42 -1.73
CA ALA A 31 5.29 -28.50 -0.67
C ALA A 31 5.39 -27.08 -1.23
N GLN A 32 4.25 -26.38 -1.31
CA GLN A 32 4.21 -24.97 -1.66
C GLN A 32 5.16 -24.28 -0.67
N ALA A 33 6.25 -23.68 -1.17
CA ALA A 33 7.18 -22.96 -0.31
C ALA A 33 6.37 -21.96 0.53
N ALA A 34 6.63 -21.91 1.84
CA ALA A 34 5.95 -20.98 2.73
C ALA A 34 6.08 -19.56 2.15
N ALA A 35 4.95 -18.84 2.06
CA ALA A 35 4.95 -17.50 1.49
C ALA A 35 5.92 -16.61 2.27
N ARG A 36 6.98 -16.14 1.61
CA ARG A 36 7.90 -15.17 2.23
C ARG A 36 7.21 -13.82 2.37
N THR A 37 7.56 -13.09 3.43
CA THR A 37 7.17 -11.69 3.57
C THR A 37 7.80 -10.86 2.45
N ARG A 38 6.98 -10.00 1.82
CA ARG A 38 7.45 -9.07 0.79
C ARG A 38 8.12 -7.87 1.45
N THR A 39 9.14 -7.34 0.80
CA THR A 39 9.79 -6.09 1.21
C THR A 39 8.95 -4.88 0.78
N THR A 40 9.16 -3.72 1.41
CA THR A 40 8.46 -2.48 1.04
C THR A 40 8.64 -2.11 -0.44
N PRO A 41 9.86 -2.14 -1.03
CA PRO A 41 10.04 -1.87 -2.46
C PRO A 41 9.29 -2.83 -3.39
N GLU A 42 9.14 -4.10 -3.00
CA GLU A 42 8.37 -5.08 -3.78
C GLU A 42 6.87 -4.79 -3.76
N LEU A 43 6.33 -4.41 -2.59
CA LEU A 43 4.92 -4.05 -2.43
C LEU A 43 4.59 -2.74 -3.17
N GLU A 44 5.48 -1.75 -3.11
CA GLU A 44 5.35 -0.49 -3.85
C GLU A 44 5.35 -0.72 -5.36
N ALA A 45 6.31 -1.50 -5.86
CA ALA A 45 6.35 -1.86 -7.26
C ALA A 45 5.08 -2.63 -7.70
N GLU A 46 4.57 -3.55 -6.87
CA GLU A 46 3.32 -4.26 -7.14
C GLU A 46 2.15 -3.28 -7.27
N ALA A 47 2.05 -2.30 -6.37
CA ALA A 47 1.00 -1.28 -6.42
C ALA A 47 1.09 -0.39 -7.67
N ILE A 48 2.30 0.07 -8.02
CA ILE A 48 2.52 0.93 -9.21
C ILE A 48 2.14 0.19 -10.49
N VAL A 49 2.63 -1.05 -10.66
CA VAL A 49 2.38 -1.84 -11.88
C VAL A 49 0.92 -2.23 -12.00
N LEU A 50 0.24 -2.54 -10.89
CA LEU A 50 -1.21 -2.80 -10.90
C LEU A 50 -2.01 -1.55 -11.29
N ALA A 51 -1.65 -0.37 -10.76
CA ALA A 51 -2.30 0.88 -11.11
C ALA A 51 -2.11 1.22 -12.60
N LEU A 52 -0.89 1.05 -13.12
CA LEU A 52 -0.61 1.24 -14.55
C LEU A 52 -1.37 0.24 -15.43
N HIS A 53 -1.53 -1.01 -14.97
CA HIS A 53 -2.34 -2.01 -15.66
C HIS A 53 -3.81 -1.59 -15.78
N HIS A 54 -4.41 -1.15 -14.68
CA HIS A 54 -5.79 -0.66 -14.69
C HIS A 54 -5.94 0.61 -15.52
N GLU A 55 -4.96 1.52 -15.48
CA GLU A 55 -4.97 2.72 -16.31
C GLU A 55 -4.89 2.39 -17.80
N ALA A 56 -4.01 1.46 -18.20
CA ALA A 56 -3.91 1.01 -19.59
C ALA A 56 -5.21 0.39 -20.10
N ARG A 57 -5.93 -0.34 -19.24
CA ARG A 57 -7.24 -0.90 -19.57
C ARG A 57 -8.34 0.15 -19.67
N LYS A 58 -8.28 1.19 -18.83
CA LYS A 58 -9.24 2.30 -18.81
C LYS A 58 -9.05 3.25 -19.99
N ASP A 59 -7.80 3.60 -20.29
CA ASP A 59 -7.42 4.53 -21.34
C ASP A 59 -6.11 4.09 -22.02
N PRO A 60 -6.19 3.18 -23.02
CA PRO A 60 -5.02 2.73 -23.76
C PRO A 60 -4.27 3.87 -24.48
N SER A 61 -4.92 5.03 -24.71
CA SER A 61 -4.32 6.15 -25.45
C SER A 61 -3.19 6.82 -24.68
N ARG A 62 -3.21 6.76 -23.33
CA ARG A 62 -2.11 7.23 -22.47
C ARG A 62 -0.81 6.46 -22.70
N PHE A 63 -0.91 5.26 -23.28
CA PHE A 63 0.22 4.39 -23.62
C PHE A 63 0.46 4.33 -25.13
N GLY A 64 -0.16 5.23 -25.92
CA GLY A 64 0.05 5.33 -27.36
C GLY A 64 -0.84 4.43 -28.21
N TYR A 65 -1.89 3.83 -27.65
CA TYR A 65 -2.76 2.89 -28.36
C TYR A 65 -4.19 3.42 -28.48
N ALA A 66 -4.67 3.60 -29.73
CA ALA A 66 -6.05 3.95 -30.01
C ALA A 66 -6.96 2.71 -29.98
N LEU A 67 -7.13 2.13 -28.79
CA LEU A 67 -7.96 0.94 -28.54
C LEU A 67 -9.10 1.27 -27.57
N PRO A 68 -10.23 0.54 -27.63
CA PRO A 68 -11.31 0.74 -26.68
C PRO A 68 -10.90 0.34 -25.26
N ALA A 69 -11.50 0.99 -24.27
CA ALA A 69 -11.37 0.61 -22.87
C ALA A 69 -11.89 -0.81 -22.64
N VAL A 70 -11.27 -1.55 -21.73
CA VAL A 70 -11.68 -2.88 -21.29
C VAL A 70 -11.89 -2.90 -19.77
N ALA A 71 -12.80 -3.76 -19.31
CA ALA A 71 -13.15 -3.85 -17.90
C ALA A 71 -11.90 -4.13 -17.02
N PRO A 72 -11.79 -3.59 -15.80
CA PRO A 72 -10.68 -3.91 -14.92
C PRO A 72 -10.67 -5.39 -14.53
N VAL A 73 -9.49 -5.91 -14.25
CA VAL A 73 -9.29 -7.25 -13.68
C VAL A 73 -9.30 -7.21 -12.17
N THR A 74 -9.78 -8.28 -11.52
CA THR A 74 -9.76 -8.43 -10.06
C THR A 74 -8.57 -9.27 -9.59
N GLY A 75 -7.97 -8.91 -8.45
CA GLY A 75 -6.88 -9.68 -7.83
C GLY A 75 -7.39 -10.78 -6.92
N TRP A 76 -6.81 -11.98 -7.01
CA TRP A 76 -7.15 -13.13 -6.15
C TRP A 76 -5.91 -13.74 -5.49
N THR A 77 -6.09 -14.31 -4.29
CA THR A 77 -5.01 -14.94 -3.49
C THR A 77 -4.23 -15.94 -4.32
N ASP A 78 -4.92 -16.88 -4.97
CA ASP A 78 -4.33 -18.02 -5.67
C ASP A 78 -3.47 -17.60 -6.88
N ILE A 79 -4.01 -16.79 -7.80
CA ILE A 79 -3.27 -16.31 -8.97
C ILE A 79 -2.10 -15.41 -8.60
N ARG A 80 -2.26 -14.60 -7.53
CA ARG A 80 -1.20 -13.73 -7.01
C ARG A 80 -0.10 -14.56 -6.34
N ASP A 81 -0.44 -15.57 -5.57
CA ASP A 81 0.54 -16.43 -4.90
C ASP A 81 1.37 -17.21 -5.92
N VAL A 82 0.76 -17.65 -7.03
CA VAL A 82 1.48 -18.23 -8.16
C VAL A 82 2.42 -17.22 -8.81
N ALA A 83 1.96 -16.01 -9.09
CA ALA A 83 2.79 -14.96 -9.69
C ALA A 83 3.97 -14.58 -8.79
N ARG A 84 3.73 -14.40 -7.50
CA ARG A 84 4.71 -14.08 -6.46
C ARG A 84 5.76 -15.18 -6.29
N SER A 85 5.32 -16.44 -6.22
CA SER A 85 6.21 -17.59 -6.18
C SER A 85 7.09 -17.67 -7.43
N TRP A 86 6.53 -17.33 -8.59
CA TRP A 86 7.30 -17.34 -9.84
C TRP A 86 8.35 -16.22 -9.89
N SER A 87 8.01 -15.00 -9.48
CA SER A 87 8.97 -13.90 -9.34
C SER A 87 10.08 -14.24 -8.35
N ASP A 88 9.76 -14.92 -7.24
CA ASP A 88 10.78 -15.38 -6.28
C ASP A 88 11.76 -16.36 -6.92
N ARG A 89 11.24 -17.28 -7.74
CA ARG A 89 12.06 -18.24 -8.47
C ARG A 89 12.96 -17.55 -9.49
N GLN A 90 12.42 -16.60 -10.25
CA GLN A 90 13.21 -15.81 -11.20
C GLN A 90 14.33 -15.03 -10.50
N ALA A 91 14.03 -14.44 -9.33
CA ALA A 91 15.00 -13.74 -8.51
C ALA A 91 16.08 -14.67 -7.93
N ALA A 92 15.69 -15.83 -7.41
CA ALA A 92 16.62 -16.83 -6.88
C ALA A 92 17.55 -17.41 -7.96
N GLU A 93 17.04 -17.59 -9.17
CA GLU A 93 17.81 -18.06 -10.32
C GLU A 93 18.54 -16.92 -11.07
N LEU A 94 18.34 -15.67 -10.66
CA LEU A 94 18.81 -14.47 -11.35
C LEU A 94 18.53 -14.48 -12.86
N ARG A 95 17.35 -14.97 -13.24
CA ARG A 95 16.99 -15.23 -14.64
C ARG A 95 15.51 -14.98 -14.87
N MET A 96 15.20 -14.25 -15.94
CA MET A 96 13.83 -14.05 -16.40
C MET A 96 13.39 -15.21 -17.30
N PHE A 97 12.26 -15.84 -17.00
CA PHE A 97 11.68 -16.91 -17.82
C PHE A 97 10.21 -17.16 -17.49
N HIS A 98 9.46 -17.64 -18.47
CA HIS A 98 8.06 -18.00 -18.32
C HIS A 98 7.86 -19.24 -17.45
N ASN A 99 6.71 -19.30 -16.77
CA ASN A 99 6.30 -20.43 -15.95
C ASN A 99 5.73 -21.57 -16.80
N PRO A 100 6.45 -22.70 -16.93
CA PRO A 100 6.01 -23.81 -17.76
C PRO A 100 4.80 -24.54 -17.17
N ASP A 101 4.50 -24.34 -15.89
CA ASP A 101 3.42 -25.03 -15.16
C ASP A 101 2.29 -24.09 -14.73
N PHE A 102 2.30 -22.82 -15.13
CA PHE A 102 1.32 -21.82 -14.69
C PHE A 102 -0.12 -22.30 -14.84
N SER A 103 -0.46 -22.86 -16.00
CA SER A 103 -1.82 -23.36 -16.30
C SER A 103 -2.25 -24.54 -15.43
N LYS A 104 -1.29 -25.29 -14.84
CA LYS A 104 -1.55 -26.43 -13.94
C LYS A 104 -1.62 -26.02 -12.47
N GLN A 105 -1.09 -24.84 -12.13
CA GLN A 105 -1.06 -24.31 -10.75
C GLN A 105 -2.34 -23.58 -10.36
N LEU A 106 -3.17 -23.24 -11.34
CA LEU A 106 -4.49 -22.65 -11.12
C LEU A 106 -5.59 -23.58 -11.60
N CYS A 107 -6.68 -23.61 -10.86
CA CYS A 107 -7.91 -24.23 -11.33
C CYS A 107 -8.80 -23.21 -12.04
N CYS A 108 -9.92 -23.73 -12.55
CA CYS A 108 -11.13 -22.93 -12.72
C CYS A 108 -10.93 -21.79 -13.74
N TRP A 109 -10.30 -22.12 -14.86
CA TRP A 109 -10.04 -21.17 -15.94
C TRP A 109 -10.43 -21.76 -17.31
N SER A 110 -10.82 -20.89 -18.24
CA SER A 110 -10.96 -21.24 -19.67
C SER A 110 -9.82 -20.69 -20.52
N THR A 111 -9.24 -19.57 -20.10
CA THR A 111 -8.06 -18.96 -20.73
C THR A 111 -7.10 -18.46 -19.65
N VAL A 112 -5.80 -18.62 -19.87
CA VAL A 112 -4.74 -18.06 -19.01
C VAL A 112 -3.67 -17.38 -19.87
N GLY A 113 -3.01 -16.37 -19.31
CA GLY A 113 -1.89 -15.67 -19.95
C GLY A 113 -0.86 -15.23 -18.92
N GLU A 114 0.40 -15.07 -19.33
CA GLU A 114 1.49 -14.63 -18.46
C GLU A 114 2.36 -13.59 -19.18
N ASN A 115 2.70 -12.54 -18.45
CA ASN A 115 3.80 -11.64 -18.80
C ASN A 115 4.89 -11.79 -17.74
N VAL A 116 6.15 -11.84 -18.18
CA VAL A 116 7.32 -11.75 -17.30
C VAL A 116 8.20 -10.57 -17.71
N ALA A 117 8.90 -9.99 -16.76
CA ALA A 117 9.85 -8.92 -17.03
C ALA A 117 11.00 -8.92 -16.02
N PHE A 118 12.07 -8.25 -16.41
CA PHE A 118 13.24 -8.02 -15.59
C PHE A 118 13.83 -6.65 -15.89
N ILE A 119 14.32 -5.98 -14.84
CA ILE A 119 15.13 -4.77 -14.96
C ILE A 119 16.20 -4.74 -13.85
N THR A 120 17.31 -4.05 -14.12
CA THR A 120 18.32 -3.75 -13.10
C THR A 120 18.16 -2.32 -12.59
N MET A 121 18.53 -2.11 -11.33
CA MET A 121 18.42 -0.85 -10.61
C MET A 121 19.73 -0.60 -9.85
N SER A 122 20.10 0.67 -9.70
CA SER A 122 21.31 1.07 -8.96
C SER A 122 21.14 0.97 -7.44
N ASN A 123 19.93 1.21 -6.93
CA ASN A 123 19.60 1.17 -5.51
C ASN A 123 18.12 0.77 -5.31
N LEU A 124 17.61 0.86 -4.08
CA LEU A 124 16.22 0.59 -3.71
C LEU A 124 15.50 1.82 -3.14
N ASP A 125 15.90 3.03 -3.55
CA ASP A 125 15.10 4.20 -3.20
C ASP A 125 13.78 4.22 -3.99
N ASP A 126 12.76 4.84 -3.40
CA ASP A 126 11.39 4.84 -3.93
C ASP A 126 11.33 5.37 -5.37
N ALA A 127 12.15 6.39 -5.69
CA ALA A 127 12.22 6.97 -7.02
C ALA A 127 12.76 5.99 -8.07
N THR A 128 13.80 5.21 -7.71
CA THR A 128 14.37 4.19 -8.58
C THR A 128 13.39 3.03 -8.77
N VAL A 129 12.66 2.64 -7.73
CA VAL A 129 11.63 1.59 -7.77
C VAL A 129 10.43 2.03 -8.63
N ASP A 130 9.98 3.28 -8.52
CA ASP A 130 8.91 3.83 -9.37
C ASP A 130 9.34 3.91 -10.84
N ALA A 131 10.53 4.48 -11.11
CA ALA A 131 11.05 4.59 -12.47
C ALA A 131 11.24 3.21 -13.13
N ALA A 132 11.74 2.23 -12.37
CA ALA A 132 11.87 0.85 -12.83
C ALA A 132 10.52 0.20 -13.15
N SER A 133 9.54 0.36 -12.23
CA SER A 133 8.17 -0.14 -12.39
C SER A 133 7.50 0.42 -13.63
N ARG A 134 7.56 1.74 -13.84
CA ARG A 134 6.99 2.40 -15.03
C ARG A 134 7.68 1.98 -16.31
N ARG A 135 9.01 1.86 -16.30
CA ARG A 135 9.79 1.45 -17.47
C ARG A 135 9.49 0.01 -17.87
N ILE A 136 9.34 -0.91 -16.91
CA ILE A 136 8.91 -2.28 -17.20
C ILE A 136 7.51 -2.29 -17.78
N PHE A 137 6.58 -1.55 -17.17
CA PHE A 137 5.20 -1.52 -17.64
C PHE A 137 5.10 -0.96 -19.06
N GLN A 138 5.82 0.12 -19.37
CA GLN A 138 5.89 0.65 -20.73
C GLN A 138 6.49 -0.39 -21.69
N ALA A 139 7.55 -1.11 -21.30
CA ALA A 139 8.13 -2.17 -22.12
C ALA A 139 7.14 -3.33 -22.38
N TRP A 140 6.26 -3.64 -21.43
CA TRP A 140 5.14 -4.56 -21.67
C TRP A 140 4.14 -3.97 -22.67
N MET A 141 3.77 -2.70 -22.53
CA MET A 141 2.86 -2.05 -23.48
C MET A 141 3.45 -1.97 -24.89
N ASP A 142 4.77 -1.79 -25.04
CA ASP A 142 5.44 -1.75 -26.33
C ASP A 142 5.55 -3.13 -27.00
N SER A 143 5.54 -4.21 -26.20
CA SER A 143 5.55 -5.59 -26.69
C SER A 143 4.15 -6.07 -27.08
N PRO A 144 3.90 -6.46 -28.35
CA PRO A 144 2.57 -6.88 -28.79
C PRO A 144 1.95 -8.00 -27.94
N GLY A 145 2.69 -9.08 -27.67
CA GLY A 145 2.16 -10.19 -26.88
C GLY A 145 1.84 -9.82 -25.43
N HIS A 146 2.68 -8.98 -24.81
CA HIS A 146 2.43 -8.54 -23.43
C HIS A 146 1.27 -7.55 -23.34
N ARG A 147 1.20 -6.61 -24.29
CA ARG A 147 0.11 -5.65 -24.41
C ARG A 147 -1.22 -6.35 -24.68
N ASP A 148 -1.24 -7.37 -25.53
CA ASP A 148 -2.45 -8.15 -25.81
C ASP A 148 -2.97 -8.82 -24.54
N ASN A 149 -2.08 -9.33 -23.68
CA ASN A 149 -2.49 -9.82 -22.37
C ASN A 149 -3.08 -8.70 -21.48
N ILE A 150 -2.43 -7.53 -21.45
CA ILE A 150 -2.86 -6.39 -20.61
C ILE A 150 -4.21 -5.84 -21.04
N LEU A 151 -4.42 -5.66 -22.35
CA LEU A 151 -5.61 -5.05 -22.95
C LEU A 151 -6.69 -6.05 -23.36
N SER A 152 -6.49 -7.34 -23.08
CA SER A 152 -7.49 -8.36 -23.39
C SER A 152 -8.75 -8.16 -22.54
N GLY A 153 -9.89 -7.95 -23.21
CA GLY A 153 -11.21 -8.00 -22.59
C GLY A 153 -11.65 -9.40 -22.15
N THR A 154 -10.84 -10.43 -22.41
CA THR A 154 -11.13 -11.82 -22.01
C THR A 154 -10.79 -12.09 -20.55
N TYR A 155 -9.75 -11.49 -19.98
CA TYR A 155 -9.35 -11.83 -18.61
C TYR A 155 -10.22 -11.11 -17.58
N ASP A 156 -10.66 -11.86 -16.55
CA ASP A 156 -11.44 -11.33 -15.42
C ASP A 156 -10.54 -11.09 -14.19
N GLN A 157 -9.39 -11.76 -14.16
CA GLN A 157 -8.51 -11.78 -13.00
C GLN A 157 -7.04 -11.63 -13.39
N MET A 158 -6.29 -11.06 -12.46
CA MET A 158 -4.84 -10.90 -12.55
C MET A 158 -4.17 -11.20 -11.20
N GLY A 159 -3.03 -11.86 -11.24
CA GLY A 159 -2.10 -11.96 -10.14
C GLY A 159 -0.79 -11.29 -10.51
N LEU A 160 -0.26 -10.46 -9.62
CA LEU A 160 1.02 -9.78 -9.81
C LEU A 160 1.98 -10.22 -8.72
N GLY A 161 3.20 -10.54 -9.11
CA GLY A 161 4.29 -10.84 -8.20
C GLY A 161 5.53 -10.07 -8.58
N ILE A 162 6.15 -9.42 -7.59
CA ILE A 162 7.43 -8.74 -7.78
C ILE A 162 8.44 -9.26 -6.77
N SER A 163 9.68 -9.48 -7.23
CA SER A 163 10.80 -9.87 -6.39
C SER A 163 12.03 -9.07 -6.73
N ILE A 164 12.67 -8.50 -5.72
CA ILE A 164 13.86 -7.69 -5.87
C ILE A 164 15.00 -8.36 -5.10
N THR A 165 16.10 -8.61 -5.79
CA THR A 165 17.26 -9.29 -5.23
C THR A 165 18.54 -8.51 -5.55
N PRO A 166 19.56 -8.53 -4.68
CA PRO A 166 20.87 -7.99 -5.02
C PRO A 166 21.42 -8.63 -6.31
N SER A 167 22.00 -7.81 -7.18
CA SER A 167 22.61 -8.25 -8.42
C SER A 167 23.78 -7.35 -8.79
N GLY A 168 25.00 -7.89 -8.75
CA GLY A 168 26.22 -7.11 -8.94
C GLY A 168 26.35 -6.00 -7.89
N SER A 169 26.58 -4.77 -8.32
CA SER A 169 26.66 -3.58 -7.45
C SER A 169 25.31 -2.91 -7.16
N GLY A 170 24.20 -3.50 -7.61
CA GLY A 170 22.86 -2.95 -7.47
C GLY A 170 21.82 -4.03 -7.22
N TYR A 171 20.66 -3.87 -7.83
CA TYR A 171 19.50 -4.73 -7.63
C TYR A 171 18.90 -5.18 -8.95
N ALA A 172 18.21 -6.30 -8.89
CA ALA A 172 17.50 -6.92 -9.97
C ALA A 172 16.04 -7.09 -9.57
N MET A 173 15.12 -6.51 -10.34
CA MET A 173 13.68 -6.61 -10.12
C MET A 173 13.09 -7.55 -11.16
N TYR A 174 12.42 -8.62 -10.70
CA TYR A 174 11.73 -9.62 -11.52
C TYR A 174 10.23 -9.54 -11.30
N LEU A 175 9.47 -9.50 -12.40
CA LEU A 175 8.02 -9.37 -12.41
C LEU A 175 7.37 -10.55 -13.12
N THR A 176 6.24 -10.97 -12.57
CA THR A 176 5.30 -11.89 -13.20
C THR A 176 3.90 -11.34 -13.05
N ALA A 177 3.21 -11.16 -14.17
CA ALA A 177 1.80 -10.84 -14.24
C ALA A 177 1.05 -12.00 -14.90
N ASN A 178 0.21 -12.65 -14.12
CA ASN A 178 -0.61 -13.78 -14.51
C ASN A 178 -2.04 -13.31 -14.73
N PHE A 179 -2.69 -13.82 -15.77
CA PHE A 179 -4.06 -13.47 -16.15
C PHE A 179 -4.91 -14.73 -16.27
N ARG A 180 -6.19 -14.66 -15.88
CA ARG A 180 -7.15 -15.73 -16.19
C ARG A 180 -8.56 -15.24 -16.49
N LYS A 181 -9.25 -15.97 -17.37
CA LYS A 181 -10.71 -15.99 -17.49
C LYS A 181 -11.22 -17.11 -16.61
N VAL A 182 -12.08 -16.80 -15.64
CA VAL A 182 -12.53 -17.80 -14.65
C VAL A 182 -13.66 -18.65 -15.21
N THR A 183 -13.62 -19.95 -14.93
CA THR A 183 -14.74 -20.87 -15.12
C THR A 183 -15.19 -21.42 -13.77
N GLY A 184 -16.44 -21.15 -13.38
CA GLY A 184 -16.99 -21.59 -12.09
C GLY A 184 -16.53 -20.75 -10.89
N THR A 185 -16.55 -21.34 -9.70
CA THR A 185 -16.17 -20.67 -8.43
C THR A 185 -14.70 -20.97 -8.11
N ALA A 186 -13.81 -19.99 -8.28
CA ALA A 186 -12.41 -20.13 -7.91
C ALA A 186 -12.24 -20.29 -6.37
N PRO A 187 -11.33 -21.15 -5.87
CA PRO A 187 -11.04 -21.30 -4.45
C PRO A 187 -10.43 -20.04 -3.84
N GLY A 188 -10.80 -19.73 -2.59
CA GLY A 188 -10.19 -18.66 -1.81
C GLY A 188 -11.14 -17.48 -1.65
N THR A 189 -11.74 -17.41 -0.46
CA THR A 189 -12.48 -16.26 0.06
C THR A 189 -11.74 -14.95 -0.22
N SER A 190 -12.49 -14.01 -0.79
CA SER A 190 -12.23 -12.58 -0.83
C SER A 190 -11.04 -12.13 0.03
N TYR A 191 -9.96 -11.66 -0.61
CA TYR A 191 -9.65 -10.27 -0.28
C TYR A 191 -10.92 -9.53 -0.67
N GLY A 192 -11.56 -8.83 0.28
CA GLY A 192 -12.46 -7.77 -0.13
C GLY A 192 -11.73 -7.03 -1.25
N ALA A 193 -12.40 -6.80 -2.38
CA ALA A 193 -11.91 -5.90 -3.42
C ALA A 193 -11.13 -4.80 -2.69
N PRO A 194 -9.84 -4.51 -3.02
CA PRO A 194 -9.07 -3.50 -2.28
C PRO A 194 -10.02 -2.33 -2.13
N ALA A 195 -10.45 -2.05 -0.87
CA ALA A 195 -11.76 -1.45 -0.58
C ALA A 195 -12.12 -0.54 -1.73
N ALA A 196 -13.04 -0.99 -2.61
CA ALA A 196 -13.17 -0.52 -4.01
C ALA A 196 -12.68 0.91 -4.06
N ALA A 197 -11.54 1.20 -4.72
CA ALA A 197 -10.87 2.51 -4.66
C ALA A 197 -11.96 3.57 -4.52
N PRO A 198 -12.11 4.24 -3.34
CA PRO A 198 -13.40 4.77 -2.93
C PRO A 198 -13.99 5.56 -4.10
N ALA A 199 -14.98 4.94 -4.74
CA ALA A 199 -15.68 5.55 -5.83
C ALA A 199 -16.72 6.43 -5.19
N PRO A 200 -16.84 7.68 -5.65
CA PRO A 200 -16.02 8.81 -5.21
C PRO A 200 -15.84 8.89 -3.68
N TYR A 201 -15.05 9.85 -3.18
CA TYR A 201 -15.15 10.25 -1.78
C TYR A 201 -16.60 10.72 -1.56
N ASP A 202 -17.46 9.83 -1.04
CA ASP A 202 -18.84 10.09 -0.62
C ASP A 202 -18.92 9.79 0.88
N THR A 203 -18.51 10.79 1.65
CA THR A 203 -18.52 10.75 3.11
C THR A 203 -19.32 11.94 3.63
N ALA A 204 -19.58 12.00 4.94
CA ALA A 204 -20.29 13.13 5.51
C ALA A 204 -19.56 14.46 5.23
N ALA A 205 -18.22 14.45 5.28
CA ALA A 205 -17.39 15.60 4.93
C ALA A 205 -17.22 15.86 3.43
N CYS A 206 -17.43 14.86 2.59
CA CYS A 206 -17.27 14.97 1.15
C CYS A 206 -18.46 14.34 0.44
N PRO A 207 -19.67 14.95 0.46
CA PRO A 207 -20.81 14.35 -0.21
C PRO A 207 -20.60 14.36 -1.73
N GLU A 208 -21.05 13.30 -2.41
CA GLU A 208 -20.91 13.24 -3.86
C GLU A 208 -21.58 14.46 -4.55
N GLY A 209 -20.83 15.10 -5.45
CA GLY A 209 -21.32 16.21 -6.27
C GLY A 209 -21.25 17.59 -5.59
N SER A 210 -20.79 17.67 -4.34
CA SER A 210 -20.65 18.93 -3.61
C SER A 210 -19.36 19.69 -3.91
N PHE A 211 -18.39 19.06 -4.56
CA PHE A 211 -17.07 19.65 -4.84
C PHE A 211 -16.66 19.51 -6.31
N PRO A 212 -15.86 20.45 -6.85
CA PRO A 212 -15.32 20.33 -8.20
C PRO A 212 -14.42 19.10 -8.31
N ARG A 213 -14.72 18.25 -9.30
CA ARG A 213 -13.85 17.12 -9.66
C ARG A 213 -12.73 17.60 -10.59
N VAL A 214 -11.53 17.09 -10.39
CA VAL A 214 -10.33 17.37 -11.18
C VAL A 214 -9.92 18.84 -11.11
N VAL A 215 -9.34 19.24 -9.98
CA VAL A 215 -8.77 20.60 -9.82
C VAL A 215 -7.34 20.69 -10.37
N PHE A 216 -6.61 19.58 -10.36
CA PHE A 216 -5.21 19.49 -10.81
C PHE A 216 -5.07 18.55 -12.00
N GLY A 217 -4.08 18.81 -12.85
CA GLY A 217 -3.87 18.05 -14.09
C GLY A 217 -3.54 16.57 -13.84
N ASP A 218 -2.99 16.23 -12.67
CA ASP A 218 -2.66 14.87 -12.26
C ASP A 218 -3.74 14.20 -11.41
N THR A 219 -4.81 14.88 -10.99
CA THR A 219 -5.86 14.30 -10.11
C THR A 219 -7.09 13.77 -10.85
N ALA A 220 -7.05 13.71 -12.18
CA ALA A 220 -8.13 13.12 -12.98
C ALA A 220 -8.38 11.62 -12.72
N SER A 221 -7.41 10.95 -12.09
CA SER A 221 -7.40 9.50 -11.82
C SER A 221 -6.49 9.19 -10.64
N GLY A 222 -6.76 8.10 -9.92
CA GLY A 222 -5.92 7.64 -8.81
C GLY A 222 -6.71 7.44 -7.51
N THR A 223 -6.20 6.58 -6.63
CA THR A 223 -6.89 6.19 -5.39
C THR A 223 -7.15 7.35 -4.43
N HIS A 224 -6.39 8.44 -4.55
CA HIS A 224 -6.47 9.61 -3.68
C HIS A 224 -7.13 10.82 -4.35
N ALA A 225 -7.50 10.74 -5.62
CA ALA A 225 -8.03 11.85 -6.41
C ALA A 225 -9.24 12.53 -5.73
N GLY A 226 -10.24 11.73 -5.31
CA GLY A 226 -11.43 12.27 -4.64
C GLY A 226 -11.12 12.95 -3.30
N ALA A 227 -10.13 12.46 -2.56
CA ALA A 227 -9.69 13.11 -1.31
C ALA A 227 -9.04 14.46 -1.60
N ILE A 228 -8.23 14.54 -2.66
CA ILE A 228 -7.54 15.77 -3.05
C ILE A 228 -8.56 16.82 -3.50
N ASP A 229 -9.51 16.44 -4.35
CA ASP A 229 -10.57 17.33 -4.82
C ASP A 229 -11.44 17.80 -3.65
N CYS A 230 -11.83 16.90 -2.74
CA CYS A 230 -12.59 17.27 -1.54
C CYS A 230 -11.80 18.22 -0.64
N MET A 231 -10.54 17.92 -0.32
CA MET A 231 -9.71 18.80 0.51
C MET A 231 -9.38 20.12 -0.19
N THR A 232 -9.49 20.19 -1.52
CA THR A 232 -9.41 21.44 -2.25
C THR A 232 -10.67 22.28 -2.08
N TRP A 233 -11.85 21.63 -2.09
CA TRP A 233 -13.12 22.30 -1.79
C TRP A 233 -13.18 22.83 -0.36
N TRP A 234 -12.65 22.08 0.61
CA TRP A 234 -12.47 22.54 1.99
C TRP A 234 -11.42 23.66 2.13
N GLY A 235 -10.65 23.97 1.08
CA GLY A 235 -9.55 24.94 1.14
C GLY A 235 -8.32 24.46 1.92
N VAL A 236 -8.26 23.17 2.26
CA VAL A 236 -7.16 22.52 2.98
C VAL A 236 -5.97 22.28 2.05
N ILE A 237 -6.24 21.73 0.87
CA ILE A 237 -5.31 21.67 -0.25
C ILE A 237 -5.57 22.86 -1.16
N THR A 238 -4.53 23.53 -1.63
CA THR A 238 -4.69 24.75 -2.42
C THR A 238 -3.87 24.68 -3.70
N THR A 239 -4.18 25.55 -4.67
CA THR A 239 -3.41 25.67 -5.91
C THR A 239 -1.97 26.08 -5.69
N THR A 240 -1.68 26.78 -4.59
CA THR A 240 -0.30 27.10 -4.22
C THR A 240 0.51 25.85 -3.94
N ASP A 241 -0.12 24.75 -3.54
CA ASP A 241 0.56 23.47 -3.28
C ASP A 241 0.89 22.72 -4.57
N ALA A 242 0.40 23.17 -5.73
CA ALA A 242 0.74 22.63 -7.03
C ALA A 242 1.81 23.45 -7.74
N VAL A 243 2.55 22.80 -8.64
CA VAL A 243 3.48 23.43 -9.58
C VAL A 243 2.91 23.24 -10.98
N ASP A 244 2.72 24.33 -11.73
CA ASP A 244 2.15 24.31 -13.09
C ASP A 244 0.80 23.55 -13.21
N GLY A 245 -0.03 23.64 -12.16
CA GLY A 245 -1.33 22.97 -12.11
C GLY A 245 -1.26 21.45 -11.81
N ILE A 246 -0.09 20.93 -11.48
CA ILE A 246 0.15 19.55 -11.05
C ILE A 246 0.32 19.50 -9.53
N PHE A 247 -0.53 18.74 -8.85
CA PHE A 247 -0.49 18.60 -7.38
C PHE A 247 0.67 17.74 -6.91
N GLY A 248 1.11 16.77 -7.71
CA GLY A 248 2.15 15.82 -7.36
C GLY A 248 1.61 14.76 -6.41
N GLN A 249 0.45 14.14 -6.71
CA GLN A 249 -0.21 13.22 -5.77
C GLN A 249 0.64 12.01 -5.35
N SER A 250 1.66 11.65 -6.15
CA SER A 250 2.61 10.57 -5.85
C SER A 250 3.90 11.05 -5.19
N ASP A 251 4.17 12.35 -5.16
CA ASP A 251 5.38 12.88 -4.55
C ASP A 251 5.29 12.75 -3.02
N LEU A 252 6.45 12.63 -2.36
CA LEU A 252 6.51 12.50 -0.91
C LEU A 252 6.01 13.79 -0.24
N ALA A 253 5.14 13.63 0.75
CA ALA A 253 4.74 14.70 1.63
C ALA A 253 5.89 15.02 2.59
N ASN A 254 6.09 16.30 2.88
CA ASN A 254 7.06 16.76 3.87
C ASN A 254 6.36 17.31 5.11
N ARG A 255 7.12 17.47 6.20
CA ARG A 255 6.60 17.95 7.49
C ARG A 255 5.99 19.36 7.42
N GLY A 256 6.54 20.24 6.59
CA GLY A 256 5.98 21.58 6.38
C GLY A 256 4.60 21.52 5.73
N PHE A 257 4.41 20.66 4.72
CA PHE A 257 3.11 20.46 4.08
C PHE A 257 2.08 19.86 5.04
N MET A 258 2.49 18.95 5.93
CA MET A 258 1.63 18.45 7.02
C MET A 258 1.12 19.58 7.92
N ALA A 259 2.01 20.48 8.33
CA ALA A 259 1.64 21.63 9.16
C ALA A 259 0.63 22.54 8.46
N ALA A 260 0.85 22.82 7.17
CA ALA A 260 -0.08 23.61 6.36
C ALA A 260 -1.46 22.95 6.20
N VAL A 261 -1.50 21.63 6.01
CA VAL A 261 -2.75 20.86 5.94
C VAL A 261 -3.52 20.97 7.26
N ILE A 262 -2.87 20.86 8.41
CA ILE A 262 -3.54 21.00 9.71
C ILE A 262 -4.04 22.42 9.96
N ASP A 263 -3.19 23.45 9.74
CA ASP A 263 -3.56 24.85 9.96
C ASP A 263 -4.80 25.25 9.13
N ARG A 264 -4.84 24.79 7.87
CA ARG A 264 -5.98 25.03 6.99
C ARG A 264 -7.19 24.17 7.34
N LEU A 265 -7.02 22.93 7.77
CA LEU A 265 -8.13 22.09 8.24
C LEU A 265 -8.80 22.69 9.47
N ALA A 266 -8.02 23.15 10.45
CA ALA A 266 -8.51 23.87 11.63
C ALA A 266 -9.31 25.12 11.22
N SER A 267 -8.74 25.92 10.31
CA SER A 267 -9.42 27.11 9.77
C SER A 267 -10.72 26.76 9.03
N ALA A 268 -10.71 25.73 8.19
CA ALA A 268 -11.88 25.29 7.43
C ALA A 268 -12.98 24.71 8.34
N ALA A 269 -12.61 24.11 9.46
CA ALA A 269 -13.53 23.61 10.48
C ALA A 269 -14.13 24.71 11.37
N GLY A 270 -13.76 25.98 11.18
CA GLY A 270 -14.25 27.11 11.97
C GLY A 270 -13.51 27.34 13.29
N GLU A 271 -12.43 26.59 13.54
CA GLU A 271 -11.59 26.71 14.74
C GLU A 271 -10.12 26.92 14.35
N PRO A 272 -9.78 28.10 13.76
CA PRO A 272 -8.44 28.37 13.28
C PRO A 272 -7.41 28.32 14.41
N LEU A 273 -6.22 27.78 14.10
CA LEU A 273 -5.09 27.82 15.05
C LEU A 273 -4.76 29.27 15.41
N PRO A 274 -4.37 29.56 16.67
CA PRO A 274 -4.01 30.89 17.09
C PRO A 274 -2.79 31.37 16.31
N ALA A 275 -2.75 32.67 16.01
CA ALA A 275 -1.54 33.26 15.46
C ALA A 275 -0.35 32.98 16.39
N ALA A 276 0.76 32.52 15.82
CA ALA A 276 1.98 32.30 16.57
C ALA A 276 2.50 33.64 17.12
N THR A 277 2.87 33.66 18.40
CA THR A 277 3.37 34.87 19.09
C THR A 277 4.87 35.01 19.01
N ARG A 278 5.56 33.98 18.51
CA ARG A 278 7.00 33.96 18.23
C ARG A 278 7.28 32.98 17.11
N ASP A 279 8.43 33.17 16.50
CA ASP A 279 9.06 32.17 15.68
C ASP A 279 9.71 31.08 16.56
N HIS A 280 9.60 29.82 16.16
CA HIS A 280 10.03 28.67 16.95
C HIS A 280 11.29 28.01 16.40
N PHE A 281 11.59 28.15 15.12
CA PHE A 281 12.70 27.45 14.46
C PHE A 281 13.37 28.36 13.43
N ASP A 282 14.70 28.35 13.37
CA ASP A 282 15.42 29.13 12.35
C ASP A 282 15.49 28.38 11.00
N ASP A 283 15.23 27.05 10.99
CA ASP A 283 15.41 26.21 9.79
C ASP A 283 14.20 26.23 8.82
N ASP A 284 13.13 26.92 9.17
CA ASP A 284 12.00 27.21 8.29
C ASP A 284 11.87 28.69 7.90
N ASP A 285 12.85 29.54 8.24
CA ASP A 285 12.91 30.94 7.83
C ASP A 285 12.74 31.11 6.31
N GLY A 286 11.71 31.87 5.91
CA GLY A 286 11.39 32.11 4.50
C GLY A 286 10.77 30.91 3.79
N HIS A 287 10.49 29.82 4.51
CA HIS A 287 9.77 28.68 3.98
C HIS A 287 8.30 29.04 3.78
N ARG A 288 7.71 28.63 2.65
CA ARG A 288 6.30 28.89 2.31
C ARG A 288 5.27 28.37 3.33
N TYR A 289 5.68 27.50 4.26
CA TYR A 289 4.84 26.93 5.31
C TYR A 289 5.25 27.38 6.72
N GLU A 290 6.21 28.29 6.87
CA GLU A 290 6.72 28.81 8.16
C GLU A 290 5.59 29.26 9.09
N ALA A 291 4.68 30.10 8.59
CA ALA A 291 3.54 30.57 9.39
C ALA A 291 2.65 29.42 9.91
N ALA A 292 2.42 28.39 9.09
CA ALA A 292 1.63 27.23 9.50
C ALA A 292 2.39 26.37 10.52
N ILE A 293 3.70 26.20 10.34
CA ILE A 293 4.59 25.48 11.27
C ILE A 293 4.54 26.14 12.64
N ASN A 294 4.75 27.46 12.68
CA ASN A 294 4.73 28.23 13.92
C ASN A 294 3.38 28.15 14.64
N ARG A 295 2.26 28.08 13.91
CA ARG A 295 0.92 27.90 14.49
C ARG A 295 0.70 26.50 15.05
N VAL A 296 1.02 25.43 14.32
CA VAL A 296 0.83 24.06 14.81
C VAL A 296 1.69 23.76 16.03
N VAL A 297 2.89 24.37 16.11
CA VAL A 297 3.75 24.24 17.30
C VAL A 297 3.21 25.08 18.47
N SER A 298 2.75 26.30 18.23
CA SER A 298 2.11 27.11 19.28
C SER A 298 0.83 26.48 19.83
N ALA A 299 0.11 25.74 18.98
CA ALA A 299 -1.08 24.97 19.34
C ALA A 299 -0.77 23.64 20.06
N GLY A 300 0.51 23.28 20.22
CA GLY A 300 0.92 22.00 20.84
C GLY A 300 0.67 20.75 19.98
N ILE A 301 0.22 20.92 18.73
CA ILE A 301 -0.07 19.82 17.81
C ILE A 301 1.22 19.15 17.36
N ALA A 302 2.28 19.93 17.17
CA ALA A 302 3.57 19.46 16.68
C ALA A 302 4.74 19.98 17.51
N GLY A 303 5.87 19.30 17.39
CA GLY A 303 7.16 19.73 17.94
C GLY A 303 8.29 19.58 16.93
N GLY A 304 9.42 20.19 17.26
CA GLY A 304 10.68 20.02 16.55
C GLY A 304 11.49 18.83 17.06
N PHE A 305 12.66 18.66 16.47
CA PHE A 305 13.66 17.69 16.87
C PHE A 305 14.50 18.22 18.05
N THR A 306 15.21 17.33 18.72
CA THR A 306 16.04 17.66 19.90
C THR A 306 17.19 18.62 19.60
N ASP A 307 17.56 18.77 18.32
CA ASP A 307 18.57 19.73 17.86
C ASP A 307 17.99 21.14 17.64
N GLY A 308 16.71 21.36 17.94
CA GLY A 308 16.05 22.65 17.80
C GLY A 308 15.57 22.95 16.38
N THR A 309 15.47 21.95 15.49
CA THR A 309 14.97 22.12 14.11
C THR A 309 13.56 21.59 13.93
N PHE A 310 12.79 22.11 12.98
CA PHE A 310 11.52 21.53 12.55
C PHE A 310 11.67 20.56 11.37
N ARG A 311 12.64 20.82 10.48
CA ARG A 311 12.93 20.12 9.23
C ARG A 311 11.75 20.13 8.27
N PRO A 312 11.29 21.30 7.79
CA PRO A 312 10.08 21.42 6.99
C PRO A 312 10.11 20.61 5.68
N ASN A 313 11.30 20.45 5.10
CA ASN A 313 11.52 19.71 3.85
C ASN A 313 11.77 18.22 4.05
N ALA A 314 11.89 17.74 5.29
CA ALA A 314 12.08 16.32 5.54
C ALA A 314 10.81 15.54 5.21
N ASN A 315 10.97 14.37 4.59
CA ASN A 315 9.87 13.46 4.30
C ASN A 315 9.12 13.10 5.58
N LEU A 316 7.79 13.05 5.47
CA LEU A 316 6.90 12.76 6.57
C LEU A 316 6.69 11.24 6.68
N SER A 317 7.08 10.66 7.81
CA SER A 317 6.76 9.25 8.09
C SER A 317 5.31 9.07 8.53
N ARG A 318 4.79 7.85 8.36
CA ARG A 318 3.44 7.46 8.83
C ARG A 318 3.29 7.63 10.34
N ALA A 319 4.30 7.29 11.13
CA ALA A 319 4.27 7.47 12.57
C ALA A 319 4.24 8.95 12.99
N GLN A 320 5.00 9.80 12.30
CA GLN A 320 4.95 11.25 12.53
C GLN A 320 3.56 11.80 12.19
N MET A 321 3.02 11.46 11.02
CA MET A 321 1.66 11.85 10.62
C MET A 321 0.62 11.43 11.66
N ALA A 322 0.72 10.21 12.20
CA ALA A 322 -0.19 9.75 13.25
C ALA A 322 -0.14 10.65 14.49
N THR A 323 1.05 11.09 14.91
CA THR A 323 1.18 12.04 16.04
C THR A 323 0.56 13.39 15.74
N PHE A 324 0.82 13.96 14.55
CA PHE A 324 0.21 15.21 14.12
C PHE A 324 -1.32 15.12 14.19
N LEU A 325 -1.93 14.10 13.57
CA LEU A 325 -3.39 13.97 13.53
C LEU A 325 -4.01 13.56 14.87
N ALA A 326 -3.33 12.73 15.67
CA ALA A 326 -3.75 12.38 17.02
C ALA A 326 -3.87 13.64 17.89
N ASN A 327 -2.85 14.50 17.87
CA ASN A 327 -2.86 15.74 18.64
C ASN A 327 -3.89 16.73 18.07
N THR A 328 -4.06 16.82 16.75
CA THR A 328 -5.16 17.61 16.16
C THR A 328 -6.53 17.13 16.67
N TYR A 329 -6.79 15.83 16.67
CA TYR A 329 -8.06 15.25 17.12
C TYR A 329 -8.30 15.45 18.62
N ARG A 330 -7.31 15.07 19.45
CA ARG A 330 -7.46 15.00 20.91
C ARG A 330 -7.24 16.35 21.58
N ASP A 331 -6.22 17.09 21.15
CA ASP A 331 -5.72 18.25 21.89
C ASP A 331 -6.22 19.57 21.28
N TRP A 332 -6.44 19.62 19.96
CA TRP A 332 -6.97 20.83 19.30
C TRP A 332 -8.49 20.86 19.27
N PHE A 333 -9.12 19.82 18.71
CA PHE A 333 -10.58 19.75 18.63
C PHE A 333 -11.24 19.11 19.87
N GLU A 334 -10.44 18.67 20.84
CA GLU A 334 -10.90 18.12 22.12
C GLU A 334 -11.96 17.00 21.98
N LEU A 335 -11.84 16.15 20.95
CA LEU A 335 -12.86 15.17 20.56
C LEU A 335 -12.90 13.91 21.43
N GLY A 336 -12.13 13.91 22.52
CA GLY A 336 -12.10 12.86 23.53
C GLY A 336 -10.93 11.90 23.40
N ASP A 337 -10.87 10.96 24.35
CA ASP A 337 -9.82 9.95 24.48
C ASP A 337 -10.46 8.56 24.57
N PRO A 338 -10.76 7.92 23.42
CA PRO A 338 -11.39 6.62 23.40
C PRO A 338 -10.48 5.57 24.06
N ALA A 339 -11.07 4.55 24.68
CA ALA A 339 -10.30 3.43 25.19
C ALA A 339 -9.50 2.79 24.05
N LEU A 340 -8.18 2.90 24.12
CA LEU A 340 -7.28 2.40 23.09
C LEU A 340 -7.13 0.88 23.19
N SER A 341 -7.15 0.23 22.04
CA SER A 341 -6.63 -1.12 21.86
C SER A 341 -5.38 -1.06 21.00
N ASP A 342 -4.49 -2.03 21.17
CA ASP A 342 -3.42 -2.26 20.22
C ASP A 342 -4.01 -2.75 18.88
N HIS A 343 -3.71 -2.05 17.79
CA HIS A 343 -4.19 -2.33 16.45
C HIS A 343 -3.13 -2.97 15.54
N PHE A 344 -1.84 -2.85 15.85
CA PHE A 344 -0.75 -3.23 14.96
C PHE A 344 0.42 -3.82 15.74
N GLY A 345 1.05 -4.89 15.22
CA GLY A 345 2.20 -5.48 15.91
C GLY A 345 3.54 -4.88 15.49
N ASP A 346 3.57 -4.07 14.43
CA ASP A 346 4.81 -3.52 13.85
C ASP A 346 5.13 -2.09 14.35
N ASP A 347 4.33 -1.53 15.25
CA ASP A 347 4.59 -0.29 15.97
C ASP A 347 4.90 -0.51 17.47
N ASP A 348 4.90 -1.75 17.97
CA ASP A 348 5.32 -2.11 19.33
C ASP A 348 6.65 -1.44 19.72
N GLY A 349 6.63 -0.65 20.79
CA GLY A 349 7.81 0.05 21.32
C GLY A 349 8.20 1.30 20.53
N ASN A 350 7.40 1.71 19.54
CA ASN A 350 7.57 2.97 18.84
C ASN A 350 7.10 4.14 19.73
N VAL A 351 7.84 5.25 19.73
CA VAL A 351 7.46 6.46 20.49
C VAL A 351 6.12 7.08 20.06
N HIS A 352 5.62 6.68 18.88
CA HIS A 352 4.35 7.13 18.31
C HIS A 352 3.21 6.12 18.50
N GLU A 353 3.44 4.95 19.10
CA GLU A 353 2.50 3.81 19.19
C GLU A 353 1.11 4.22 19.72
N GLU A 354 1.04 4.91 20.87
CA GLU A 354 -0.23 5.39 21.42
C GLU A 354 -1.01 6.27 20.42
N ARG A 355 -0.29 7.11 19.67
CA ARG A 355 -0.90 8.05 18.70
C ARG A 355 -1.35 7.31 17.45
N ILE A 356 -0.59 6.29 17.03
CA ILE A 356 -0.96 5.37 15.95
C ILE A 356 -2.26 4.64 16.31
N ASN A 357 -2.32 4.07 17.52
CA ASN A 357 -3.51 3.39 18.02
C ASN A 357 -4.71 4.34 18.12
N LEU A 358 -4.52 5.59 18.55
CA LEU A 358 -5.59 6.58 18.57
C LEU A 358 -6.14 6.86 17.16
N VAL A 359 -5.28 7.22 16.19
CA VAL A 359 -5.77 7.54 14.83
C VAL A 359 -6.39 6.34 14.13
N ALA A 360 -5.99 5.12 14.49
CA ALA A 360 -6.65 3.90 14.02
C ALA A 360 -8.00 3.68 14.70
N GLN A 361 -8.07 3.85 16.03
CA GLN A 361 -9.28 3.69 16.83
C GLN A 361 -10.41 4.61 16.35
N VAL A 362 -10.09 5.85 15.97
CA VAL A 362 -11.07 6.83 15.49
C VAL A 362 -11.27 6.78 13.97
N GLY A 363 -10.62 5.84 13.26
CA GLY A 363 -10.83 5.62 11.83
C GLY A 363 -10.10 6.59 10.89
N ILE A 364 -9.31 7.53 11.42
CA ILE A 364 -8.46 8.43 10.63
C ILE A 364 -7.42 7.62 9.87
N ALA A 365 -6.80 6.64 10.51
CA ALA A 365 -5.78 5.81 9.92
C ALA A 365 -6.24 4.38 9.67
N ARG A 366 -5.65 3.77 8.64
CA ARG A 366 -5.80 2.35 8.33
C ARG A 366 -4.39 1.79 8.18
N GLY A 367 -4.23 0.53 8.58
CA GLY A 367 -3.00 -0.22 8.35
C GLY A 367 -2.67 -0.33 6.86
N THR A 368 -1.40 -0.60 6.57
CA THR A 368 -0.93 -0.93 5.21
C THR A 368 -1.26 -2.38 4.85
N ALA A 369 -1.40 -3.24 5.86
CA ALA A 369 -1.90 -4.61 5.77
C ALA A 369 -2.56 -5.03 7.09
N ALA A 370 -3.11 -6.24 7.15
CA ALA A 370 -3.68 -6.79 8.38
C ALA A 370 -2.60 -6.83 9.49
N GLY A 371 -2.86 -6.12 10.59
CA GLY A 371 -1.94 -6.00 11.73
C GLY A 371 -0.66 -5.22 11.47
N GLN A 372 -0.54 -4.49 10.35
CA GLN A 372 0.62 -3.67 10.03
C GLN A 372 0.26 -2.22 9.79
N PHE A 373 0.95 -1.32 10.49
CA PHE A 373 0.88 0.12 10.30
C PHE A 373 1.99 0.66 9.40
N SER A 374 3.17 0.04 9.39
CA SER A 374 4.40 0.50 8.72
C SER A 374 4.85 1.90 9.18
N PRO A 375 5.20 2.08 10.47
CA PRO A 375 5.45 3.39 11.07
C PRO A 375 6.60 4.19 10.43
N GLY A 376 7.62 3.49 9.92
CA GLY A 376 8.80 4.08 9.30
C GLY A 376 8.63 4.51 7.84
N SER A 377 7.56 4.08 7.16
CA SER A 377 7.35 4.41 5.74
C SER A 377 6.97 5.89 5.55
N ASN A 378 7.46 6.49 4.47
CA ASN A 378 7.07 7.85 4.08
C ASN A 378 5.66 7.87 3.47
N LEU A 379 5.04 9.04 3.50
CA LEU A 379 3.72 9.28 2.90
C LEU A 379 3.83 10.04 1.60
N SER A 380 2.99 9.69 0.62
CA SER A 380 2.74 10.57 -0.52
C SER A 380 1.78 11.71 -0.17
N ARG A 381 1.82 12.78 -0.96
CA ARG A 381 0.89 13.92 -0.83
C ARG A 381 -0.56 13.50 -1.01
N GLY A 382 -0.85 12.55 -1.90
CA GLY A 382 -2.20 11.99 -2.07
C GLY A 382 -2.65 11.15 -0.88
N GLN A 383 -1.75 10.37 -0.28
CA GLN A 383 -2.07 9.65 0.96
C GLN A 383 -2.40 10.63 2.09
N LEU A 384 -1.60 11.69 2.24
CA LEU A 384 -1.87 12.74 3.23
C LEU A 384 -3.25 13.38 3.02
N ALA A 385 -3.63 13.70 1.77
CA ALA A 385 -4.98 14.19 1.45
C ALA A 385 -6.08 13.22 1.94
N SER A 386 -5.85 11.92 1.81
CA SER A 386 -6.80 10.90 2.27
C SER A 386 -6.88 10.76 3.79
N PHE A 387 -5.83 11.12 4.54
CA PHE A 387 -5.91 11.22 5.99
C PHE A 387 -6.62 12.51 6.42
N ALA A 388 -6.34 13.63 5.76
CA ALA A 388 -7.02 14.90 6.02
C ALA A 388 -8.53 14.79 5.80
N ALA A 389 -8.96 14.18 4.69
CA ALA A 389 -10.37 14.04 4.38
C ALA A 389 -11.11 13.07 5.33
N ARG A 390 -10.45 12.01 5.82
CA ARG A 390 -11.01 11.18 6.92
C ARG A 390 -11.08 11.95 8.24
N THR A 391 -10.11 12.83 8.51
CA THR A 391 -10.16 13.70 9.70
C THR A 391 -11.34 14.66 9.60
N ALA A 392 -11.55 15.29 8.44
CA ALA A 392 -12.72 16.13 8.19
C ALA A 392 -14.04 15.38 8.41
N ASP A 393 -14.12 14.10 8.02
CA ASP A 393 -15.32 13.27 8.24
C ASP A 393 -15.66 13.11 9.72
N ILE A 394 -14.64 12.93 10.57
CA ILE A 394 -14.78 12.89 12.02
C ILE A 394 -15.25 14.24 12.56
N LEU A 395 -14.71 15.35 12.05
CA LEU A 395 -15.12 16.70 12.44
C LEU A 395 -16.59 16.97 12.10
N VAL A 396 -17.03 16.60 10.89
CA VAL A 396 -18.44 16.74 10.49
C VAL A 396 -19.34 15.87 11.36
N GLY A 397 -18.92 14.64 11.66
CA GLY A 397 -19.60 13.79 12.63
C GLY A 397 -19.73 14.41 14.03
N ALA A 398 -18.77 15.24 14.42
CA ALA A 398 -18.78 16.01 15.66
C ALA A 398 -19.56 17.34 15.58
N GLY A 399 -20.17 17.65 14.43
CA GLY A 399 -21.03 18.83 14.24
C GLY A 399 -20.37 20.01 13.53
N VAL A 400 -19.15 19.86 13.02
CA VAL A 400 -18.54 20.87 12.14
C VAL A 400 -19.33 20.97 10.84
N PRO A 401 -19.77 22.17 10.42
CA PRO A 401 -20.53 22.33 9.18
C PRO A 401 -19.64 22.11 7.95
N LEU A 402 -20.26 21.73 6.85
CA LEU A 402 -19.59 21.66 5.55
C LEU A 402 -19.18 23.06 5.06
N PRO A 403 -18.09 23.16 4.28
CA PRO A 403 -17.74 24.38 3.56
C PRO A 403 -18.91 24.85 2.67
N SER A 404 -19.13 26.16 2.62
CA SER A 404 -20.20 26.79 1.82
C SER A 404 -19.84 26.94 0.35
#